data_AF-A0A023W793-F1
#
_entry.id   AF-A0A023W793-F1
#
_cell.length_a   1.000
_cell.length_b   1.000
_cell.length_c   1.000
_cell.angle_alpha   90.00
_cell.angle_beta   90.00
_cell.angle_gamma   90.00
#
_symmetry.space_group_name_H-M   'P 1'
#
loop_
_entity.id
_entity.type
_entity.pdbx_description
1 polymer ?
#
loop_
_entity_poly.entity_id
_entity_poly.type
_entity_poly.pdbx_seq_one_letter_code
_entity_poly.pdbx_strand_id
1 'polypeptide(L)'
;VRNAQIKILDTETGESLPHNQAGEICIRGPEIMKGYINDPESTAATIDEEGWLHTGDVGYIDDDEEIFIVDRVKEIIKYKGFQVAPAELEALLVAHPSI
;
A
#
# COMPACT_ATOMS: atom_id res chain seq x y z
N VAL A 1 -5.54 13.62 5.83
CA VAL A 1 -5.44 13.58 7.31
C VAL A 1 -4.49 14.68 7.74
N ARG A 2 -4.77 15.44 8.81
CA ARG A 2 -3.86 16.53 9.23
C ARG A 2 -2.77 15.96 10.14
N ASN A 3 -1.51 16.36 9.90
CA ASN A 3 -0.33 15.93 10.65
C ASN A 3 0.03 14.43 10.51
N ALA A 4 -0.48 13.77 9.47
CA ALA A 4 -0.03 12.45 9.06
C ALA A 4 1.09 12.59 8.02
N GLN A 5 2.05 11.67 8.06
CA GLN A 5 3.09 11.51 7.06
C GLN A 5 2.81 10.24 6.28
N ILE A 6 3.08 10.28 4.98
CA ILE A 6 2.85 9.17 4.05
C ILE A 6 4.11 8.99 3.22
N LYS A 7 4.51 7.73 3.00
CA LYS A 7 5.58 7.35 2.08
C LYS A 7 5.15 6.13 1.28
N ILE A 8 5.73 5.96 0.11
CA ILE A 8 5.57 4.77 -0.72
C ILE A 8 6.86 3.96 -0.63
N LEU A 9 6.77 2.69 -0.24
CA LEU A 9 7.90 1.78 -0.12
C LEU A 9 7.90 0.75 -1.24
N ASP A 10 9.07 0.49 -1.81
CA ASP A 10 9.25 -0.65 -2.70
C ASP A 10 9.11 -1.96 -1.90
N THR A 11 8.24 -2.85 -2.37
CA THR A 11 7.91 -4.09 -1.64
C THR A 11 9.04 -5.13 -1.61
N GLU A 12 10.07 -4.98 -2.45
CA GLU A 12 11.19 -5.93 -2.54
C GLU A 12 12.42 -5.42 -1.78
N THR A 13 12.73 -4.13 -1.90
CA THR A 13 13.93 -3.49 -1.35
C THR A 13 13.67 -2.76 -0.03
N GLY A 14 12.43 -2.36 0.23
CA GLY A 14 12.06 -1.54 1.40
C GLY A 14 12.48 -0.08 1.30
N GLU A 15 12.96 0.38 0.14
CA GLU A 15 13.37 1.76 -0.08
C GLU A 15 12.16 2.66 -0.36
N SER A 16 12.27 3.95 0.02
CA SER A 16 11.25 4.93 -0.32
C SER A 16 11.30 5.25 -1.81
N LEU A 17 10.15 5.13 -2.46
CA LEU A 17 9.99 5.43 -3.88
C LEU A 17 9.64 6.91 -4.10
N PRO A 18 10.04 7.48 -5.25
CA PRO A 18 9.62 8.83 -5.65
C PRO A 18 8.17 8.81 -6.15
N HIS A 19 7.65 9.99 -6.49
CA HIS A 19 6.31 10.15 -7.07
C HIS A 19 6.13 9.31 -8.34
N ASN A 20 4.89 8.95 -8.64
CA ASN A 20 4.45 8.16 -9.78
C ASN A 20 5.06 6.74 -9.86
N GLN A 21 5.58 6.21 -8.76
CA GLN A 21 6.03 4.82 -8.66
C GLN A 21 5.18 4.05 -7.65
N ALA A 22 4.68 2.89 -8.08
CA ALA A 22 3.82 2.04 -7.25
C ALA A 22 4.64 1.25 -6.23
N GLY A 23 4.17 1.25 -4.99
CA GLY A 23 4.74 0.48 -3.88
C GLY A 23 3.75 0.40 -2.72
N GLU A 24 4.17 -0.17 -1.60
CA GLU A 24 3.35 -0.21 -0.39
C GLU A 24 3.16 1.19 0.20
N ILE A 25 1.92 1.56 0.49
CA ILE A 25 1.61 2.79 1.21
C ILE A 25 1.90 2.59 2.70
N CYS A 26 2.74 3.45 3.27
CA CYS A 26 3.01 3.49 4.70
C CYS A 26 2.59 4.83 5.30
N ILE A 27 1.96 4.80 6.47
CA ILE A 27 1.42 5.99 7.13
C ILE A 27 1.94 6.10 8.56
N ARG A 28 2.29 7.31 8.98
CA ARG A 28 2.70 7.61 10.36
C ARG A 28 2.03 8.89 10.86
N GLY A 29 1.42 8.83 12.03
CA GLY A 29 0.74 9.98 12.60
C GLY A 29 0.02 9.67 13.91
N PRO A 30 -0.57 10.68 14.56
CA PRO A 30 -1.30 10.52 15.83
C PRO A 30 -2.56 9.65 15.71
N GLU A 31 -3.06 9.43 14.49
CA GLU A 31 -4.22 8.58 14.20
C GLU A 31 -3.93 7.08 14.17
N ILE A 32 -2.66 6.68 14.16
CA ILE A 32 -2.27 5.26 14.13
C ILE A 32 -2.67 4.56 15.44
N MET A 33 -3.15 3.32 15.32
CA MET A 33 -3.53 2.51 16.48
C MET A 33 -2.36 2.28 17.45
N LYS A 34 -2.69 1.97 18.71
CA LYS A 34 -1.67 1.56 19.70
C LYS A 34 -1.08 0.17 19.45
N GLY A 35 -1.76 -0.64 18.65
CA GLY A 35 -1.44 -2.04 18.40
C GLY A 35 -2.65 -2.94 18.55
N TYR A 36 -2.45 -4.22 18.23
CA TYR A 36 -3.46 -5.26 18.39
C TYR A 36 -3.57 -5.71 19.85
N ILE A 37 -4.80 -6.07 20.26
CA ILE A 37 -5.07 -6.50 21.63
C ILE A 37 -4.39 -7.84 21.92
N ASN A 38 -3.55 -7.87 22.96
CA ASN A 38 -2.79 -9.05 23.39
C ASN A 38 -1.94 -9.72 22.28
N ASP A 39 -1.59 -8.97 21.24
CA ASP A 39 -0.81 -9.49 20.10
C ASP A 39 0.32 -8.52 19.72
N PRO A 40 1.41 -8.53 20.50
CA PRO A 40 2.57 -7.67 20.23
C PRO A 40 3.33 -8.07 18.96
N GLU A 41 3.26 -9.35 18.55
CA GLU A 41 3.95 -9.85 17.35
C GLU A 41 3.29 -9.29 16.09
N SER A 42 1.97 -9.40 15.96
CA SER A 42 1.24 -8.78 14.84
C SER A 42 1.37 -7.26 14.85
N THR A 43 1.50 -6.65 16.03
CA THR A 43 1.71 -5.20 16.17
C THR A 43 3.06 -4.80 15.58
N ALA A 44 4.15 -5.48 15.97
CA ALA A 44 5.50 -5.23 15.45
C ALA A 44 5.64 -5.58 13.96
N ALA A 45 4.85 -6.53 13.45
CA ALA A 45 4.80 -6.86 12.03
C ALA A 45 4.04 -5.81 11.18
N THR A 46 3.15 -5.03 11.81
CA THR A 46 2.32 -4.03 11.12
C THR A 46 2.84 -2.61 11.30
N ILE A 47 3.44 -2.30 12.46
CA ILE A 47 4.02 -1.00 12.78
C ILE A 47 5.53 -1.20 13.00
N ASP A 48 6.34 -0.57 12.16
CA ASP A 48 7.79 -0.70 12.23
C ASP A 48 8.41 0.04 13.43
N GLU A 49 9.72 -0.13 13.64
CA GLU A 49 10.46 0.51 14.72
C GLU A 49 10.50 2.05 14.64
N GLU A 50 10.24 2.62 13.45
CA GLU A 50 10.15 4.06 13.20
C GLU A 50 8.71 4.61 13.34
N GLY A 51 7.74 3.74 13.64
CA GLY A 51 6.33 4.06 13.85
C GLY A 51 5.50 4.14 12.57
N TRP A 52 5.97 3.60 11.45
CA TRP A 52 5.18 3.52 10.21
C TRP A 52 4.25 2.31 10.24
N LEU A 53 2.97 2.56 10.02
CA LEU A 53 1.99 1.53 9.73
C LEU A 53 2.12 1.09 8.27
N HIS A 54 2.44 -0.18 8.07
CA HIS A 54 2.38 -0.87 6.79
C HIS A 54 0.93 -1.23 6.48
N THR A 55 0.34 -0.58 5.48
CA THR A 55 -1.10 -0.72 5.17
C THR A 55 -1.41 -2.04 4.46
N GLY A 56 -0.42 -2.63 3.78
CA GLY A 56 -0.62 -3.72 2.83
C GLY A 56 -1.34 -3.30 1.54
N ASP A 57 -1.57 -1.99 1.33
CA ASP A 57 -2.12 -1.41 0.11
C ASP A 57 -0.98 -0.98 -0.81
N VAL A 58 -1.08 -1.33 -2.09
CA VAL A 58 -0.17 -0.87 -3.14
C VAL A 58 -0.76 0.38 -3.78
N GLY A 59 0.05 1.41 -3.92
CA GLY A 59 -0.34 2.67 -4.52
C GLY A 59 0.85 3.58 -4.81
N TYR A 60 0.54 4.78 -5.30
CA TYR A 60 1.53 5.81 -5.58
C TYR A 60 0.99 7.19 -5.24
N ILE A 61 1.91 8.16 -5.11
CA ILE A 61 1.61 9.58 -4.98
C ILE A 61 1.93 10.23 -6.33
N ASP A 62 1.02 11.01 -6.89
CA ASP A 62 1.26 11.74 -8.13
C ASP A 62 1.98 13.08 -7.90
N ASP A 63 2.18 13.86 -8.96
CA ASP A 63 2.86 15.16 -8.86
C ASP A 63 2.00 16.25 -8.16
N ASP A 64 0.69 16.01 -8.01
CA ASP A 64 -0.27 16.89 -7.34
C ASP A 64 -0.49 16.51 -5.86
N GLU A 65 0.34 15.60 -5.32
CA GLU A 65 0.27 15.06 -3.95
C GLU A 65 -1.02 14.25 -3.66
N GLU A 66 -1.68 13.74 -4.69
CA GLU A 66 -2.83 12.84 -4.56
C GLU A 66 -2.38 11.38 -4.45
N ILE A 67 -3.06 10.60 -3.62
CA ILE A 67 -2.76 9.18 -3.40
C ILE A 67 -3.73 8.33 -4.19
N PHE A 68 -3.17 7.40 -4.97
CA PHE A 68 -3.92 6.42 -5.73
C PHE A 68 -3.65 5.03 -5.18
N ILE A 69 -4.72 4.33 -4.78
CA ILE A 69 -4.67 2.93 -4.37
C ILE A 69 -4.92 2.07 -5.60
N VAL A 70 -4.00 1.15 -5.88
CA VAL A 70 -4.02 0.27 -7.04
C VAL A 70 -4.54 -1.11 -6.65
N ASP A 71 -3.99 -1.72 -5.60
CA ASP A 71 -4.35 -3.10 -5.20
C ASP A 71 -3.87 -3.41 -3.76
N ARG A 72 -4.03 -4.65 -3.30
CA ARG A 72 -3.43 -5.18 -2.07
C ARG A 72 -2.13 -5.92 -2.38
N VAL A 73 -1.11 -5.74 -1.54
CA VAL A 73 0.18 -6.47 -1.62
C VAL A 73 -0.05 -8.00 -1.66
N LYS A 74 -1.02 -8.50 -0.90
CA LYS A 74 -1.35 -9.93 -0.84
C LYS A 74 -2.18 -10.44 -2.02
N GLU A 75 -2.82 -9.56 -2.79
CA GLU A 75 -3.69 -9.93 -3.91
C GLU A 75 -2.98 -9.80 -5.26
N ILE A 76 -1.79 -9.17 -5.30
CA ILE A 76 -0.95 -9.12 -6.51
C ILE A 76 -0.67 -10.52 -7.06
N ILE A 77 -1.03 -10.72 -8.32
CA ILE A 77 -0.77 -11.94 -9.08
C ILE A 77 0.66 -11.87 -9.61
N LYS A 78 1.51 -12.77 -9.12
CA LYS A 78 2.87 -12.96 -9.64
C LYS A 78 2.84 -13.87 -10.87
N TYR A 79 3.04 -13.30 -12.05
CA TYR A 79 3.12 -14.06 -13.30
C TYR A 79 4.48 -13.85 -13.96
N LYS A 80 5.32 -14.89 -13.91
CA LYS A 80 6.74 -14.80 -14.31
C LYS A 80 7.41 -13.66 -13.51
N GLY A 81 8.16 -12.77 -14.18
CA GLY A 81 8.77 -11.59 -13.56
C GLY A 81 7.84 -10.38 -13.45
N PHE A 82 6.52 -10.54 -13.67
CA PHE A 82 5.56 -9.45 -13.64
C PHE A 82 4.69 -9.52 -12.40
N GLN A 83 4.46 -8.36 -11.81
CA GLN A 83 3.46 -8.13 -10.77
C GLN A 83 2.21 -7.57 -11.44
N VAL A 84 1.09 -8.30 -11.37
CA VAL A 84 -0.18 -7.94 -12.02
C VAL A 84 -1.21 -7.66 -10.95
N ALA A 85 -1.81 -6.47 -10.98
CA ALA A 85 -2.89 -6.06 -10.08
C ALA A 85 -4.24 -6.62 -10.58
N PRO A 86 -4.92 -7.52 -9.82
CA PRO A 86 -6.29 -7.90 -10.10
C PRO A 86 -7.25 -6.73 -10.38
N ALA A 87 -7.12 -5.61 -9.65
CA ALA A 87 -8.02 -4.48 -9.78
C ALA A 87 -8.06 -3.89 -11.21
N GLU A 88 -6.93 -3.91 -11.94
CA GLU A 88 -6.88 -3.49 -13.35
C GLU A 88 -7.70 -4.42 -14.25
N LEU A 89 -7.64 -5.73 -14.01
CA LEU A 89 -8.43 -6.72 -14.74
C LEU A 89 -9.91 -6.60 -14.41
N GLU A 90 -10.25 -6.39 -13.13
CA GLU A 90 -11.62 -6.18 -12.68
C GLU A 90 -12.23 -4.93 -13.31
N ALA A 91 -11.50 -3.82 -13.34
CA ALA A 91 -11.94 -2.59 -14.00
C ALA A 91 -12.24 -2.81 -15.49
N LEU A 92 -11.42 -3.60 -16.18
CA LEU A 92 -11.66 -3.96 -17.58
C LEU A 92 -12.90 -4.84 -17.76
N LEU A 93 -13.09 -5.82 -16.86
CA LEU A 93 -14.26 -6.71 -16.88
C LEU A 93 -15.56 -5.93 -16.64
N VAL A 94 -15.58 -5.01 -15.66
CA VAL A 94 -16.72 -4.14 -15.34
C VAL A 94 -17.08 -3.22 -16.51
N ALA A 95 -16.09 -2.77 -17.30
CA ALA A 95 -16.35 -1.93 -18.46
C ALA A 95 -17.01 -2.68 -19.63
N HIS A 96 -17.04 -4.02 -19.61
CA HIS A 96 -17.61 -4.82 -20.68
C HIS A 96 -19.15 -4.92 -20.54
N PRO A 97 -19.96 -4.54 -21.55
CA PRO A 97 -21.42 -4.38 -21.42
C PRO A 97 -22.22 -5.68 -21.22
N SER A 98 -21.56 -6.82 -21.13
CA SER A 98 -22.19 -8.15 -21.01
C SER A 98 -21.66 -8.96 -19.82
N ILE A 99 -20.84 -8.33 -18.98
CA ILE A 99 -20.31 -8.89 -17.73
C ILE A 99 -21.03 -8.20 -16.57
#